data_AF-A0A3L7STU4-F1
#
_entry.id   AF-A0A3L7STU4-F1
#
_cell.length_a   1.000
_cell.length_b   1.000
_cell.length_c   1.000
_cell.angle_alpha   90.00
_cell.angle_beta   90.00
_cell.angle_gamma   90.00
#
_symmetry.space_group_name_H-M   'P 1'
#
loop_
_entity.id
_entity.type
_entity.pdbx_description
1 polymer ?
#
loop_
_entity_poly.entity_id
_entity_poly.type
_entity_poly.pdbx_seq_one_letter_code
_entity_poly.pdbx_strand_id
1 'polypeptide(L)'
;MTIPLGPIDIAVLVAYFGSAVVVGLLVAGRIRSLDAYLLGDRNLPWWVILGSIVATETSAATVLSVPGESFGPAGMRFLQLPLGYMLGRLAIVRFLLPLYFRGELNTAHEVLRDRFGPLVQRAAALLFLVARNLGDGLRLFLAALVFQKLTGLP
;
A
#
# COMPACT_ATOMS: atom_id res chain seq x y z
N MET A 1 -23.40 10.40 16.16
CA MET A 1 -24.42 9.55 15.52
C MET A 1 -23.77 8.18 15.37
N THR A 2 -24.04 7.26 16.29
CA THR A 2 -23.54 5.87 16.21
C THR A 2 -24.43 5.10 15.24
N ILE A 3 -23.84 4.42 14.26
CA ILE A 3 -24.58 3.53 13.37
C ILE A 3 -24.41 2.13 13.98
N PRO A 4 -25.40 1.60 14.71
CA PRO A 4 -25.24 0.34 15.42
C PRO A 4 -25.02 -0.80 14.41
N LEU A 5 -23.95 -1.58 14.61
CA LEU A 5 -23.65 -2.75 13.79
C LEU A 5 -24.66 -3.87 14.08
N GLY A 6 -25.36 -4.32 13.04
CA GLY A 6 -26.25 -5.47 13.13
C GLY A 6 -25.47 -6.80 13.17
N PRO A 7 -26.14 -7.91 13.50
CA PRO A 7 -25.52 -9.24 13.49
C PRO A 7 -24.91 -9.62 12.13
N ILE A 8 -25.52 -9.17 11.03
CA ILE A 8 -25.03 -9.41 9.66
C ILE A 8 -23.73 -8.63 9.43
N ASP A 9 -23.66 -7.37 9.84
CA ASP A 9 -22.45 -6.55 9.69
C ASP A 9 -21.27 -7.16 10.45
N ILE A 10 -21.53 -7.62 11.68
CA ILE A 10 -20.54 -8.32 12.51
C ILE A 10 -20.09 -9.62 11.83
N ALA A 11 -21.02 -10.41 11.31
CA ALA A 11 -20.70 -11.66 10.61
C ALA A 11 -19.80 -11.41 9.39
N VAL A 12 -20.10 -10.37 8.60
CA VAL A 12 -19.27 -9.96 7.45
C VAL A 12 -17.88 -9.52 7.89
N LEU A 13 -17.76 -8.70 8.93
CA LEU A 13 -16.47 -8.25 9.45
C LEU A 13 -15.62 -9.43 9.96
N VAL A 14 -16.21 -10.33 10.75
CA VAL A 14 -15.53 -11.51 11.27
C VAL A 14 -15.09 -12.43 10.12
N ALA A 15 -15.95 -12.66 9.12
CA ALA A 15 -15.58 -13.47 7.96
C ALA A 15 -14.46 -12.83 7.13
N TYR A 16 -14.47 -11.51 6.96
CA TYR A 16 -13.44 -10.78 6.24
C TYR A 16 -12.08 -10.87 6.96
N PHE A 17 -12.01 -10.47 8.23
CA PHE A 17 -10.75 -10.52 8.99
C PHE A 17 -10.28 -11.96 9.21
N GLY A 18 -11.22 -12.88 9.47
CA GLY A 18 -10.94 -14.31 9.61
C GLY A 18 -10.33 -14.90 8.34
N SER A 19 -10.89 -14.59 7.16
CA SER A 19 -10.34 -15.09 5.90
C SER A 19 -8.94 -14.54 5.62
N ALA A 20 -8.68 -13.25 5.92
CA ALA A 20 -7.35 -12.66 5.80
C ALA A 20 -6.31 -13.38 6.69
N VAL A 21 -6.66 -13.66 7.96
CA VAL A 21 -5.79 -14.41 8.89
C VAL A 21 -5.57 -15.84 8.40
N VAL A 22 -6.63 -16.54 7.97
CA VAL A 22 -6.54 -17.92 7.46
C VAL A 22 -5.62 -17.97 6.25
N VAL A 23 -5.78 -17.07 5.27
CA VAL A 23 -4.89 -17.00 4.10
C VAL A 23 -3.44 -16.77 4.53
N GLY A 24 -3.20 -15.85 5.46
CA GLY A 24 -1.86 -15.60 6.00
C GLY A 24 -1.25 -16.84 6.63
N LEU A 25 -2.00 -17.57 7.47
CA LEU A 25 -1.55 -18.79 8.12
C LEU A 25 -1.32 -19.94 7.13
N LEU A 26 -2.16 -20.07 6.10
CA LEU A 26 -2.01 -21.09 5.06
C LEU A 26 -0.70 -20.91 4.27
N VAL A 27 -0.29 -19.66 4.03
CA VAL A 27 0.92 -19.31 3.29
C VAL A 27 2.15 -19.24 4.19
N ALA A 28 1.97 -19.06 5.51
CA ALA A 28 3.05 -18.99 6.48
C ALA A 28 3.97 -20.22 6.40
N GLY A 29 5.29 -19.99 6.48
CA GLY A 29 6.31 -21.05 6.47
C GLY A 29 6.56 -21.72 5.10
N ARG A 30 5.83 -21.36 4.04
CA ARG A 30 6.06 -21.89 2.68
C ARG A 30 7.22 -21.21 1.95
N ILE A 31 7.54 -19.98 2.33
CA ILE A 31 8.61 -19.17 1.73
C ILE A 31 9.92 -19.43 2.47
N ARG A 32 10.95 -19.90 1.75
CA ARG A 32 12.24 -20.31 2.34
C ARG A 32 13.46 -19.53 1.82
N SER A 33 13.30 -18.68 0.79
CA SER A 33 14.37 -17.85 0.25
C SER A 33 13.98 -16.37 0.30
N LEU A 34 15.01 -15.51 0.32
CA LEU A 34 14.82 -14.06 0.31
C LEU A 34 14.18 -13.61 -1.02
N ASP A 35 14.57 -14.21 -2.13
CA ASP A 35 14.01 -13.94 -3.46
C ASP A 35 12.53 -14.30 -3.56
N ALA A 36 12.14 -15.46 -3.01
CA ALA A 36 10.73 -15.84 -2.94
C ALA A 36 9.94 -14.85 -2.06
N TYR A 37 10.53 -14.36 -0.97
CA TYR A 37 9.89 -13.44 -0.04
C TYR A 37 9.74 -12.01 -0.59
N LEU A 38 10.79 -11.46 -1.20
CA LEU A 38 10.83 -10.09 -1.68
C LEU A 38 10.31 -9.93 -3.11
N LEU A 39 10.50 -10.95 -3.95
CA LEU A 39 10.29 -10.85 -5.40
C LEU A 39 9.30 -11.88 -5.94
N GLY A 40 8.81 -12.81 -5.12
CA GLY A 40 7.90 -13.88 -5.54
C GLY A 40 8.52 -14.77 -6.62
N ASP A 41 9.81 -15.10 -6.47
CA ASP A 41 10.61 -15.87 -7.44
C ASP A 41 10.62 -15.25 -8.85
N ARG A 42 10.29 -13.95 -8.96
CA ARG A 42 10.19 -13.21 -10.24
C ARG A 42 9.23 -13.87 -11.25
N ASN A 43 8.33 -14.73 -10.80
CA ASN A 43 7.43 -15.54 -11.64
C ASN A 43 5.94 -15.24 -11.38
N LEU A 44 5.64 -14.11 -10.73
CA LEU A 44 4.26 -13.67 -10.52
C LEU A 44 3.66 -13.17 -11.83
N PRO A 45 2.44 -13.60 -12.19
CA PRO A 45 1.77 -13.09 -13.38
C PRO A 45 1.39 -11.61 -13.17
N TRP A 46 1.43 -10.83 -14.25
CA TRP A 46 1.26 -9.37 -14.20
C TRP A 46 -0.02 -8.90 -13.51
N TRP A 47 -1.12 -9.66 -13.62
CA TRP A 47 -2.40 -9.30 -12.98
C TRP A 47 -2.35 -9.43 -11.46
N VAL A 48 -1.57 -10.36 -10.91
CA VAL A 48 -1.32 -10.47 -9.46
C VAL A 48 -0.51 -9.26 -8.99
N ILE A 49 0.52 -8.88 -9.76
CA ILE A 49 1.35 -7.71 -9.48
C ILE A 49 0.48 -6.44 -9.48
N LEU A 50 -0.36 -6.25 -10.50
CA LEU A 50 -1.28 -5.11 -10.57
C LEU A 50 -2.27 -5.10 -9.40
N GLY A 51 -2.89 -6.23 -9.08
CA GLY A 51 -3.79 -6.35 -7.95
C GLY A 51 -3.12 -5.96 -6.63
N SER A 52 -1.88 -6.42 -6.42
CA SER A 52 -1.07 -6.05 -5.26
C SER A 52 -0.76 -4.54 -5.21
N ILE A 53 -0.41 -3.93 -6.34
CA ILE A 53 -0.12 -2.48 -6.42
C ILE A 53 -1.38 -1.68 -6.06
N VAL A 54 -2.52 -1.99 -6.69
CA VAL A 54 -3.78 -1.29 -6.44
C VAL A 54 -4.23 -1.45 -4.98
N ALA A 55 -4.12 -2.66 -4.42
CA ALA A 55 -4.41 -2.93 -3.01
C ALA A 55 -3.47 -2.15 -2.07
N THR A 56 -2.19 -2.02 -2.42
CA THR A 56 -1.20 -1.30 -1.60
C THR A 56 -1.42 0.22 -1.61
N GLU A 57 -1.86 0.77 -2.74
CA GLU A 57 -2.08 2.21 -2.91
C GLU A 57 -3.44 2.66 -2.36
N THR A 58 -4.44 1.77 -2.39
CA THR A 58 -5.78 2.07 -1.89
C THR A 58 -5.81 1.93 -0.37
N SER A 59 -6.16 3.00 0.33
CA SER A 59 -6.18 3.01 1.80
C SER A 59 -7.43 3.70 2.35
N ALA A 60 -7.65 3.57 3.66
CA ALA A 60 -8.71 4.28 4.37
C ALA A 60 -8.64 5.81 4.13
N ALA A 61 -7.43 6.36 4.02
CA ALA A 61 -7.24 7.77 3.66
C ALA A 61 -7.86 8.11 2.29
N THR A 62 -7.63 7.28 1.27
CA THR A 62 -8.21 7.50 -0.06
C THR A 62 -9.73 7.47 -0.02
N VAL A 63 -10.32 6.48 0.65
CA VAL A 63 -11.77 6.27 0.72
C VAL A 63 -12.48 7.39 1.46
N LEU A 64 -11.85 7.96 2.50
CA LEU A 64 -12.43 9.07 3.26
C LEU A 64 -12.16 10.43 2.60
N SER A 65 -10.94 10.68 2.13
CA SER A 65 -10.53 11.99 1.62
C SER A 65 -11.08 12.30 0.24
N VAL A 66 -11.14 11.33 -0.68
CA VAL A 66 -11.57 11.63 -2.07
C VAL A 66 -13.03 12.09 -2.13
N PRO A 67 -14.01 11.39 -1.51
CA PRO A 67 -15.37 11.92 -1.43
C PRO A 67 -15.43 13.23 -0.64
N GLY A 68 -14.71 13.33 0.48
CA GLY A 68 -14.67 14.55 1.30
C GLY A 68 -14.27 15.81 0.52
N GLU A 69 -13.22 15.71 -0.31
CA GLU A 69 -12.79 16.78 -1.20
C GLU A 69 -13.79 17.00 -2.36
N SER A 70 -14.35 15.92 -2.90
CA SER A 70 -15.27 15.98 -4.05
C SER A 70 -16.60 16.64 -3.74
N PHE A 71 -17.13 16.44 -2.53
CA PHE A 71 -18.34 17.11 -2.04
C PHE A 71 -18.05 18.51 -1.48
N GLY A 72 -16.78 18.85 -1.28
CA GLY A 72 -16.35 20.18 -0.86
C GLY A 72 -16.27 21.18 -2.03
N PRO A 73 -15.84 22.42 -1.75
CA PRO A 73 -15.72 23.48 -2.76
C PRO A 73 -14.75 23.15 -3.91
N ALA A 74 -13.86 22.18 -3.70
CA ALA A 74 -12.89 21.72 -4.69
C ALA A 74 -13.55 20.91 -5.83
N GLY A 75 -14.66 20.22 -5.57
CA GLY A 75 -15.34 19.39 -6.56
C GLY A 75 -14.42 18.35 -7.20
N MET A 76 -14.51 18.21 -8.52
CA MET A 76 -13.70 17.28 -9.32
C MET A 76 -12.20 17.66 -9.43
N ARG A 77 -11.73 18.73 -8.77
CA ARG A 77 -10.32 19.16 -8.82
C ARG A 77 -9.35 18.07 -8.37
N PHE A 78 -9.78 17.16 -7.50
CA PHE A 78 -8.95 16.03 -7.07
C PHE A 78 -8.47 15.16 -8.25
N LEU A 79 -9.19 15.12 -9.38
CA LEU A 79 -8.84 14.31 -10.57
C LEU A 79 -7.49 14.70 -11.19
N GLN A 80 -6.98 15.89 -10.91
CA GLN A 80 -5.64 16.31 -11.32
C GLN A 80 -4.56 15.36 -10.75
N LEU A 81 -4.77 14.85 -9.54
CA LEU A 81 -3.82 13.97 -8.86
C LEU A 81 -3.69 12.58 -9.53
N PRO A 82 -4.77 11.80 -9.75
CA PRO A 82 -4.66 10.51 -10.45
C PRO A 82 -4.18 10.67 -11.89
N LEU A 83 -4.59 11.74 -12.60
CA LEU A 83 -4.07 12.02 -13.94
C LEU A 83 -2.55 12.30 -13.90
N GLY A 84 -2.09 13.07 -12.91
CA GLY A 84 -0.67 13.28 -12.65
C GLY A 84 0.08 11.99 -12.33
N TYR A 85 -0.51 11.09 -11.52
CA TYR A 85 0.06 9.78 -11.23
C TYR A 85 0.18 8.90 -12.48
N MET A 86 -0.80 8.94 -13.39
CA MET A 86 -0.71 8.21 -14.66
C MET A 86 0.49 8.68 -15.49
N LEU A 87 0.65 10.00 -15.68
CA LEU A 87 1.79 10.56 -16.41
C LEU A 87 3.12 10.26 -15.71
N GLY A 88 3.17 10.40 -14.39
CA GLY A 88 4.35 10.06 -13.58
C GLY A 88 4.75 8.59 -13.72
N ARG A 89 3.78 7.67 -13.75
CA ARG A 89 4.04 6.24 -13.95
C ARG A 89 4.61 5.95 -15.33
N LEU A 90 4.15 6.63 -16.38
CA LEU A 90 4.76 6.50 -17.72
C LEU A 90 6.24 6.90 -17.70
N ALA A 91 6.57 7.98 -16.99
CA ALA A 91 7.97 8.38 -16.80
C ALA A 91 8.77 7.33 -15.99
N ILE A 92 8.21 6.81 -14.90
CA ILE A 92 8.84 5.75 -14.09
C ILE A 92 9.12 4.52 -14.95
N VAL A 93 8.14 4.05 -15.73
CA VAL A 93 8.29 2.91 -16.64
C VAL A 93 9.39 3.16 -17.67
N ARG A 94 9.48 4.38 -18.22
CA ARG A 94 10.45 4.70 -19.26
C ARG A 94 11.88 4.88 -18.76
N PHE A 95 12.07 5.43 -17.56
CA PHE A 95 13.37 5.90 -17.08
C PHE A 95 13.91 5.10 -15.88
N LEU A 96 13.05 4.73 -14.93
CA LEU A 96 13.46 4.10 -13.67
C LEU A 96 13.35 2.58 -13.74
N LEU A 97 12.27 2.06 -14.32
CA LEU A 97 12.03 0.62 -14.41
C LEU A 97 13.20 -0.15 -15.05
N PRO A 98 13.83 0.32 -16.15
CA PRO A 98 14.98 -0.38 -16.72
C PRO A 98 16.18 -0.46 -15.78
N LEU A 99 16.31 0.43 -14.79
CA LEU A 99 17.38 0.38 -13.79
C LEU A 99 17.12 -0.70 -12.75
N TYR A 100 15.87 -0.91 -12.35
CA TYR A 100 15.50 -1.96 -11.39
C TYR A 100 15.62 -3.38 -11.94
N PHE A 101 15.53 -3.53 -13.26
CA PHE A 101 15.71 -4.81 -13.95
C PHE A 101 17.15 -5.06 -14.42
N ARG A 102 18.09 -4.13 -14.16
CA ARG A 102 19.52 -4.36 -14.43
C ARG A 102 20.14 -5.07 -13.24
N GLY A 103 20.52 -6.34 -13.43
CA GLY A 103 21.13 -7.16 -12.39
C GLY A 103 20.11 -7.81 -11.44
N GLU A 104 20.61 -8.41 -10.36
CA GLU A 104 19.82 -9.13 -9.36
C GLU A 104 19.59 -8.24 -8.14
N LEU A 105 18.89 -7.12 -8.35
CA LEU A 105 18.55 -6.22 -7.26
C LEU A 105 17.39 -6.82 -6.44
N ASN A 106 17.53 -6.79 -5.12
CA ASN A 106 16.54 -7.27 -4.16
C ASN A 106 15.71 -6.13 -3.57
N THR A 107 16.24 -4.90 -3.59
CA THR A 107 15.54 -3.71 -3.11
C THR A 107 15.69 -2.54 -4.08
N ALA A 108 14.67 -1.67 -4.14
CA ALA A 108 14.72 -0.47 -4.98
C ALA A 108 15.85 0.50 -4.58
N HIS A 109 16.30 0.47 -3.33
CA HIS A 109 17.36 1.35 -2.83
C HIS A 109 18.77 0.92 -3.28
N GLU A 110 18.97 -0.33 -3.71
CA GLU A 110 20.27 -0.80 -4.22
C GLU A 110 20.72 -0.05 -5.47
N VAL A 111 19.79 0.42 -6.30
CA VAL A 111 20.11 1.33 -7.42
C VAL A 111 20.85 2.58 -6.95
N LEU A 112 20.51 3.09 -5.77
CA LEU A 112 21.19 4.25 -5.17
C LEU A 112 22.57 3.88 -4.62
N ARG A 113 22.75 2.64 -4.16
CA ARG A 113 24.05 2.14 -3.72
C ARG A 113 25.02 2.11 -4.89
N ASP A 114 24.60 1.56 -6.01
CA ASP A 114 25.45 1.40 -7.19
C ASP A 114 25.85 2.75 -7.78
N ARG A 115 24.97 3.74 -7.68
CA ARG A 115 25.20 5.08 -8.24
C ARG A 115 25.89 6.06 -7.30
N PHE A 116 25.60 6.00 -6.00
CA PHE A 116 25.99 7.04 -5.02
C PHE A 116 26.66 6.47 -3.76
N GLY A 117 26.76 5.15 -3.64
CA GLY A 117 27.39 4.47 -2.52
C GLY A 117 26.43 4.14 -1.35
N PRO A 118 26.93 3.39 -0.36
CA PRO A 118 26.12 2.78 0.70
C PRO A 118 25.50 3.80 1.67
N LEU A 119 26.11 4.98 1.84
CA LEU A 119 25.55 6.02 2.72
C LEU A 119 24.22 6.55 2.19
N VAL A 120 24.16 6.86 0.89
CA VAL A 120 22.94 7.36 0.23
C VAL A 120 21.86 6.28 0.21
N GLN A 121 22.22 5.02 -0.07
CA GLN A 121 21.29 3.89 0.04
C GLN A 121 20.64 3.83 1.43
N ARG A 122 21.45 3.86 2.49
CA ARG A 122 20.96 3.74 3.88
C ARG A 122 20.11 4.94 4.27
N ALA A 123 20.51 6.15 3.89
CA ALA A 123 19.74 7.36 4.14
C ALA A 123 18.37 7.30 3.45
N ALA A 124 18.32 6.91 2.17
CA ALA A 124 17.08 6.78 1.42
C ALA A 124 16.16 5.69 1.99
N ALA A 125 16.72 4.54 2.37
CA ALA A 125 15.97 3.46 3.01
C ALA A 125 15.39 3.90 4.37
N LEU A 126 16.18 4.61 5.18
CA LEU A 126 15.72 5.13 6.48
C LEU A 126 14.60 6.15 6.30
N LEU A 127 14.77 7.11 5.38
CA LEU A 127 13.74 8.10 5.06
C LEU A 127 12.44 7.43 4.58
N PHE A 128 12.57 6.42 3.72
CA PHE A 128 11.42 5.64 3.27
C PHE A 128 10.72 4.94 4.42
N LEU A 129 11.45 4.24 5.29
CA LEU A 129 10.86 3.54 6.44
C LEU A 129 10.16 4.51 7.39
N VAL A 130 10.76 5.65 7.70
CA VAL A 130 10.12 6.67 8.57
C VAL A 130 8.85 7.21 7.92
N ALA A 131 8.92 7.67 6.67
CA ALA A 131 7.75 8.20 5.96
C ALA A 131 6.64 7.15 5.81
N ARG A 132 7.01 5.89 5.54
CA ARG A 132 6.07 4.77 5.41
C ARG A 132 5.36 4.50 6.73
N ASN A 133 6.10 4.40 7.83
CA ASN A 133 5.52 4.17 9.16
C ASN A 133 4.58 5.30 9.60
N LEU A 134 4.96 6.56 9.35
CA LEU A 134 4.09 7.71 9.63
C LEU A 134 2.79 7.65 8.80
N GLY A 135 2.91 7.32 7.51
CA GLY A 135 1.74 7.15 6.64
C GLY A 135 0.84 5.99 7.08
N ASP A 136 1.43 4.85 7.47
CA ASP A 136 0.68 3.70 7.97
C ASP A 136 -0.01 4.00 9.31
N GLY A 137 0.64 4.76 10.19
CA GLY A 137 0.03 5.28 11.42
C GLY A 137 -1.20 6.16 11.15
N LEU A 138 -1.11 7.08 10.17
CA LEU A 138 -2.26 7.89 9.75
C LEU A 138 -3.41 7.02 9.21
N ARG A 139 -3.10 6.02 8.36
CA ARG A 139 -4.12 5.11 7.81
C ARG A 139 -4.81 4.30 8.90
N LEU A 140 -4.05 3.81 9.87
CA LEU A 140 -4.58 3.08 11.02
C LEU A 140 -5.47 3.98 11.88
N PHE A 141 -5.04 5.21 12.15
CA PHE A 141 -5.83 6.21 12.88
C PHE A 141 -7.16 6.51 12.17
N LEU A 142 -7.14 6.71 10.85
CA LEU A 142 -8.35 6.97 10.08
C LEU A 142 -9.31 5.77 10.07
N ALA A 143 -8.78 4.55 9.96
CA ALA A 143 -9.58 3.33 10.08
C ALA A 143 -10.20 3.19 11.49
N ALA A 144 -9.42 3.46 12.54
CA ALA A 144 -9.88 3.44 13.92
C ALA A 144 -10.96 4.50 14.19
N LEU A 145 -10.83 5.69 13.61
CA LEU A 145 -11.85 6.74 13.73
C LEU A 145 -13.21 6.30 13.15
N VAL A 146 -13.19 5.62 12.00
CA VAL A 146 -14.41 5.04 11.40
C VAL A 146 -14.97 3.97 12.34
N PHE A 147 -14.13 3.06 12.84
CA PHE A 147 -14.53 2.01 13.76
C PHE A 147 -15.15 2.55 15.06
N GLN A 148 -14.54 3.58 15.67
CA GLN A 148 -15.06 4.27 16.85
C GLN A 148 -16.43 4.90 16.55
N LYS A 149 -16.62 5.52 15.38
CA LYS A 149 -17.92 6.10 15.02
C LYS A 149 -19.02 5.04 14.86
N LEU A 150 -18.68 3.83 14.42
CA LEU A 150 -19.62 2.72 14.26
C LEU A 150 -19.95 2.05 15.60
N THR A 151 -18.94 1.81 16.43
CA THR A 151 -19.07 0.98 17.64
C THR A 151 -19.22 1.76 18.93
N GLY A 152 -18.76 3.02 18.97
CA GLY A 152 -18.65 3.82 20.19
C GLY A 152 -17.51 3.38 21.13
N LEU A 153 -16.71 2.38 20.74
CA LEU A 153 -15.55 1.93 21.50
C LEU A 153 -14.41 2.96 21.41
N PRO A 154 -13.65 3.17 22.50
CA PRO A 154 -12.58 4.17 22.54
C PRO A 154 -11.51 3.93 21.48
#